data_AF-A0A833RN09-F1
#
_entry.id   AF-A0A833RN09-F1
#
_cell.length_a   1.000
_cell.length_b   1.000
_cell.length_c   1.000
_cell.angle_alpha   90.00
_cell.angle_beta   90.00
_cell.angle_gamma   90.00
#
_symmetry.space_group_name_H-M   'P 1'
#
loop_
_entity.id
_entity.type
_entity.pdbx_description
1 polymer ?
#
loop_
_entity_poly.entity_id
_entity_poly.type
_entity_poly.pdbx_seq_one_letter_code
_entity_poly.pdbx_strand_id
1 'polypeptide(L)'
;MEDLTVEVCGENGAYYKAFVTDVFEDEVLVTFENDWQPESKFPFAQVRLPPTDGQKPEFSENMEIEVFSRSNEHEACGWWKAIIKMSKGGFQVVEYSGWECSYTEIVASERLRAKNPNPPIDKNTFHKIEIEVPEDLREL
;
A
#
# COMPACT_ATOMS: atom_id res chain seq x y z
N MET A 1 4.97 18.66 8.70
CA MET A 1 3.81 17.78 8.86
C MET A 1 4.32 16.40 8.53
N GLU A 2 4.15 15.39 9.39
CA GLU A 2 4.45 14.03 8.97
C GLU A 2 3.39 13.65 7.94
N ASP A 3 3.81 13.31 6.71
CA ASP A 3 2.87 13.00 5.64
C ASP A 3 2.10 11.72 6.00
N LEU A 4 0.78 11.82 5.97
CA LEU A 4 -0.13 10.75 6.35
C LEU A 4 -0.07 9.63 5.31
N THR A 5 0.79 8.64 5.57
CA THR A 5 1.09 7.57 4.61
C THR A 5 0.01 6.48 4.65
N VAL A 6 -0.46 6.09 3.47
CA VAL A 6 -1.42 4.99 3.25
C VAL A 6 -0.95 4.06 2.15
N GLU A 7 -1.60 2.90 2.05
CA GLU A 7 -1.46 1.96 0.94
C GLU A 7 -2.77 1.89 0.16
N VAL A 8 -2.73 2.18 -1.14
CA VAL A 8 -3.90 2.14 -2.01
C VAL A 8 -3.86 0.93 -2.96
N CYS A 9 -4.98 0.22 -3.07
CA CYS A 9 -5.13 -0.91 -3.97
C CYS A 9 -5.38 -0.41 -5.39
N GLY A 10 -4.41 -0.63 -6.30
CA GLY A 10 -4.58 -0.38 -7.72
C GLY A 10 -5.52 -1.40 -8.39
N GLU A 11 -5.90 -1.12 -9.64
CA GLU A 11 -6.77 -2.00 -10.43
C GLU A 11 -6.15 -3.40 -10.68
N ASN A 12 -4.83 -3.48 -10.69
CA ASN A 12 -4.06 -4.72 -10.83
C ASN A 12 -3.95 -5.53 -9.52
N GLY A 13 -4.53 -5.03 -8.42
CA GLY A 13 -4.52 -5.69 -7.11
C GLY A 13 -3.26 -5.47 -6.27
N ALA A 14 -2.29 -4.69 -6.76
CA ALA A 14 -1.12 -4.29 -6.00
C ALA A 14 -1.44 -3.12 -5.07
N TYR A 15 -0.78 -3.07 -3.92
CA TYR A 15 -0.90 -1.96 -2.97
C TYR A 15 0.28 -1.00 -3.13
N TYR A 16 -0.01 0.25 -3.47
CA TYR A 16 0.98 1.30 -3.69
C TYR A 16 1.04 2.26 -2.51
N LYS A 17 2.25 2.69 -2.15
CA LYS A 17 2.44 3.74 -1.15
C LYS A 17 1.93 5.06 -1.70
N ALA A 18 1.14 5.77 -0.90
CA ALA A 18 0.59 7.07 -1.21
C ALA A 18 0.49 7.94 0.04
N PHE A 19 0.27 9.24 -0.14
CA PHE A 19 0.12 10.22 0.94
C PHE A 19 -1.24 10.90 0.83
N VAL A 20 -1.98 10.93 1.93
CA VAL A 20 -3.30 11.57 1.96
C VAL A 20 -3.15 13.10 1.92
N THR A 21 -3.78 13.74 0.94
CA THR A 21 -3.79 15.20 0.78
C THR A 21 -5.12 15.83 1.15
N ASP A 22 -6.23 15.09 1.02
CA ASP A 22 -7.57 15.52 1.45
C ASP A 22 -8.44 14.33 1.84
N VAL A 23 -9.48 14.57 2.64
CA VAL A 23 -10.41 13.57 3.15
C VAL A 23 -11.84 14.01 2.85
N PHE A 24 -12.63 13.09 2.28
CA PHE A 24 -14.05 13.27 1.97
C PHE A 24 -14.92 12.32 2.81
N GLU A 25 -16.21 12.20 2.47
CA GLU A 25 -17.18 11.41 3.24
C GLU A 25 -16.91 9.90 3.19
N ASP A 26 -16.53 9.37 2.02
CA ASP A 26 -16.28 7.95 1.75
C ASP A 26 -14.99 7.68 0.94
N GLU A 27 -14.23 8.74 0.64
CA GLU A 27 -13.03 8.72 -0.19
C GLU A 27 -11.90 9.55 0.44
N VAL A 28 -10.67 9.24 0.05
CA VAL A 28 -9.49 10.09 0.30
C VAL A 28 -8.86 10.53 -1.01
N LEU A 29 -8.32 11.75 -1.04
CA LEU A 29 -7.42 12.20 -2.09
C LEU A 29 -5.99 11.81 -1.70
N VAL A 30 -5.26 11.21 -2.64
CA VAL A 30 -3.88 10.82 -2.39
C VAL A 30 -2.94 11.25 -3.51
N THR A 31 -1.71 11.58 -3.13
CA THR A 31 -0.56 11.78 -4.03
C THR A 31 0.41 10.61 -3.90
N PHE A 32 1.30 10.47 -4.89
CA PHE A 32 2.21 9.34 -5.00
C PHE A 32 3.67 9.78 -5.00
N GLU A 33 4.57 8.90 -4.55
CA GLU A 33 6.00 9.21 -4.50
C GLU A 33 6.58 9.57 -5.88
N ASN A 34 7.29 10.70 -5.97
CA ASN A 34 7.87 11.20 -7.22
C ASN A 34 6.84 11.47 -8.33
N ASP A 35 5.56 11.65 -7.98
CA ASP A 35 4.49 11.94 -8.94
C ASP A 35 4.40 10.92 -10.09
N TRP A 36 4.73 9.65 -9.81
CA TRP A 36 4.73 8.59 -10.83
C TRP A 36 3.34 8.37 -11.45
N GLN A 37 2.29 8.76 -10.73
CA GLN A 37 0.94 8.92 -11.25
C GLN A 37 0.30 10.20 -10.70
N PRO A 38 -0.74 10.73 -11.37
CA PRO A 38 -1.47 11.91 -10.90
C PRO A 38 -2.14 11.69 -9.54
N GLU A 39 -2.32 12.79 -8.80
CA GLU A 39 -3.18 12.82 -7.64
C GLU A 39 -4.58 12.28 -7.98
N SER A 40 -5.09 11.37 -7.16
CA SER A 40 -6.31 10.61 -7.47
C SER A 40 -7.12 10.33 -6.21
N LYS A 41 -8.44 10.19 -6.38
CA LYS A 41 -9.36 9.81 -5.30
C LYS A 41 -9.49 8.30 -5.22
N PHE A 42 -9.51 7.78 -4.00
CA PHE A 42 -9.77 6.37 -3.74
C PHE A 42 -10.85 6.20 -2.68
N PRO A 43 -11.81 5.27 -2.87
CA PRO A 43 -12.77 4.90 -1.84
C PRO A 43 -12.05 4.26 -0.66
N PHE A 44 -12.56 4.46 0.55
CA PHE A 44 -11.99 3.90 1.78
C PHE A 44 -11.76 2.38 1.70
N ALA A 45 -12.63 1.65 1.00
CA ALA A 45 -12.51 0.21 0.79
C ALA A 45 -11.22 -0.23 0.05
N GLN A 46 -10.60 0.67 -0.72
CA GLN A 46 -9.37 0.42 -1.46
C GLN A 46 -8.12 0.96 -0.74
N VAL A 47 -8.27 1.65 0.39
CA VAL A 47 -7.16 2.28 1.10
C VAL A 47 -6.99 1.60 2.45
N ARG A 48 -5.75 1.34 2.86
CA ARG A 48 -5.43 0.80 4.20
C ARG A 48 -4.22 1.50 4.78
N LEU A 49 -4.04 1.42 6.09
CA LEU A 49 -2.82 1.89 6.74
C LEU A 49 -1.65 0.94 6.44
N PRO A 50 -0.41 1.46 6.30
CA PRO A 50 0.78 0.62 6.20
C PRO A 50 0.92 -0.25 7.46
N PRO A 51 1.53 -1.44 7.36
CA PRO A 51 1.73 -2.28 8.53
C PRO A 51 2.63 -1.55 9.53
N THR A 52 2.31 -1.64 10.82
CA THR A 52 3.18 -1.11 11.88
C THR A 52 4.52 -1.83 11.83
N ASP A 53 5.63 -1.09 11.93
CA ASP A 53 6.97 -1.69 11.98
C ASP A 53 7.03 -2.73 13.11
N GLY A 54 7.08 -3.99 12.70
CA GLY A 54 7.14 -5.15 13.58
C GLY A 54 8.33 -6.02 13.22
N GLN A 55 8.63 -6.97 14.09
CA GLN A 55 9.66 -7.97 13.80
C GLN A 55 9.29 -8.71 12.51
N LYS A 56 10.23 -8.77 11.55
CA LYS A 56 10.03 -9.58 10.33
C LYS A 56 9.73 -11.02 10.76
N PRO A 57 8.59 -11.60 10.35
CA PRO A 57 8.28 -12.97 10.70
C PRO A 57 9.28 -13.92 10.04
N GLU A 58 9.44 -15.11 10.62
CA GLU A 58 10.08 -16.21 9.92
C GLU A 58 9.16 -16.69 8.79
N PHE A 59 9.68 -16.70 7.57
CA PHE A 59 8.94 -17.10 6.39
C PHE A 59 8.92 -18.63 6.27
N SER A 60 7.71 -19.21 6.19
CA SER A 60 7.51 -20.65 6.02
C SER A 60 6.74 -20.97 4.73
N GLU A 61 6.84 -22.21 4.26
CA GLU A 61 6.04 -22.69 3.14
C GLU A 61 4.53 -22.59 3.43
N ASN A 62 3.75 -22.33 2.38
CA ASN A 62 2.31 -22.08 2.38
C ASN A 62 1.85 -20.82 3.15
N MET A 63 2.77 -19.96 3.59
CA MET A 63 2.44 -18.69 4.23
C MET A 63 2.01 -17.65 3.18
N GLU A 64 0.91 -16.93 3.44
CA GLU A 64 0.51 -15.74 2.70
C GLU A 64 1.40 -14.56 3.07
N ILE A 65 2.00 -13.93 2.06
CA ILE A 65 2.93 -12.82 2.21
C ILE A 65 2.61 -11.72 1.20
N GLU A 66 3.33 -10.60 1.32
CA GLU A 66 3.35 -9.56 0.30
C GLU A 66 4.77 -9.37 -0.24
N VAL A 67 4.89 -9.31 -1.56
CA VAL A 67 6.16 -9.16 -2.29
C VAL A 67 6.25 -7.74 -2.84
N PHE A 68 7.35 -7.06 -2.55
CA PHE A 68 7.65 -5.77 -3.17
C PHE A 68 8.13 -5.99 -4.61
N SER A 69 7.33 -5.58 -5.58
CA SER A 69 7.61 -5.78 -7.01
C SER A 69 6.90 -4.72 -7.86
N ARG A 70 7.30 -4.60 -9.13
CA ARG A 70 6.62 -3.76 -10.13
C ARG A 70 6.19 -4.63 -11.30
N SER A 71 5.04 -4.34 -11.90
CA SER A 71 4.55 -5.09 -13.05
C SER A 71 5.30 -4.76 -14.34
N ASN A 72 5.73 -3.50 -14.47
CA ASN A 72 6.44 -2.98 -15.64
C ASN A 72 7.34 -1.78 -15.24
N GLU A 73 8.13 -1.27 -16.19
CA GLU A 73 9.10 -0.21 -15.91
C GLU A 73 8.50 1.18 -15.69
N HIS A 74 7.23 1.38 -16.10
CA HIS A 74 6.50 2.64 -15.95
C HIS A 74 5.72 2.72 -14.63
N GLU A 75 5.62 1.61 -13.89
CA GLU A 75 4.97 1.56 -12.58
C GLU A 75 5.98 1.62 -11.44
N ALA A 76 5.59 2.29 -10.35
CA ALA A 76 6.29 2.18 -9.09
C ALA A 76 6.21 0.75 -8.54
N CYS A 77 7.14 0.41 -7.65
CA CYS A 77 7.04 -0.83 -6.89
C CYS A 77 5.85 -0.75 -5.92
N GLY A 78 5.06 -1.82 -5.89
CA GLY A 78 3.95 -2.01 -4.97
C GLY A 78 4.07 -3.35 -4.23
N TRP A 79 3.16 -3.56 -3.29
CA TRP A 79 3.03 -4.79 -2.52
C TRP A 79 2.01 -5.72 -3.15
N TRP A 80 2.47 -6.89 -3.57
CA TRP A 80 1.66 -7.89 -4.26
C TRP A 80 1.41 -9.10 -3.37
N LYS A 81 0.17 -9.58 -3.33
CA LYS A 81 -0.18 -10.79 -2.55
C LYS A 81 0.40 -12.03 -3.22
N ALA A 82 1.08 -12.86 -2.43
CA ALA A 82 1.61 -14.14 -2.91
C ALA A 82 1.66 -15.19 -1.78
N ILE A 83 1.89 -16.44 -2.15
CA ILE A 83 2.06 -17.57 -1.24
C ILE A 83 3.46 -18.14 -1.42
N ILE A 84 4.17 -18.43 -0.33
CA ILE A 84 5.48 -19.09 -0.40
C ILE A 84 5.28 -20.57 -0.74
N LYS A 85 5.87 -21.02 -1.84
CA LYS A 85 5.86 -22.42 -2.26
C LYS A 85 7.06 -23.21 -1.77
N MET A 86 8.22 -22.55 -1.65
CA MET A 86 9.46 -23.18 -1.23
C MET A 86 10.40 -22.14 -0.61
N SER A 87 11.14 -22.52 0.41
CA SER A 87 12.21 -21.69 0.98
C SER A 87 13.55 -22.41 0.93
N LYS A 88 14.58 -21.81 0.35
CA LYS A 88 15.92 -22.40 0.28
C LYS A 88 17.01 -21.34 0.24
N GLY A 89 17.96 -21.43 1.17
CA GLY A 89 19.20 -20.64 1.13
C GLY A 89 19.00 -19.12 1.16
N GLY A 90 17.98 -18.61 1.87
CA GLY A 90 17.67 -17.17 1.93
C GLY A 90 16.80 -16.65 0.77
N PHE A 91 16.38 -17.53 -0.13
CA PHE A 91 15.44 -17.22 -1.21
C PHE A 91 14.12 -17.95 -1.00
N GLN A 92 13.04 -17.31 -1.45
CA GLN A 92 11.69 -17.87 -1.45
C GLN A 92 11.19 -17.98 -2.88
N VAL A 93 10.65 -19.14 -3.23
CA VAL A 93 9.81 -19.30 -4.42
C VAL A 93 8.41 -18.89 -4.02
N VAL A 94 7.89 -17.84 -4.65
CA VAL A 94 6.56 -17.29 -4.37
C VAL A 94 5.65 -17.47 -5.57
N GLU A 95 4.36 -17.66 -5.32
CA GLU A 95 3.31 -17.69 -6.34
C GLU A 95 2.35 -16.53 -6.11
N TYR A 96 2.22 -15.65 -7.11
CA TYR A 96 1.37 -14.47 -7.05
C TYR A 96 -0.11 -14.84 -7.09
N SER A 97 -0.91 -14.16 -6.27
CA SER A 97 -2.36 -14.33 -6.21
C SER A 97 -3.08 -13.31 -7.12
N GLY A 98 -4.28 -13.65 -7.60
CA GLY A 98 -5.15 -12.71 -8.32
C GLY A 98 -5.03 -12.71 -9.85
N TRP A 99 -4.22 -13.61 -10.42
CA TRP A 99 -4.08 -13.80 -11.86
C TRP A 99 -4.67 -15.17 -12.24
N GLU A 100 -5.31 -15.28 -13.41
CA GLU A 100 -5.86 -16.56 -13.90
C GLU A 100 -4.76 -17.60 -14.16
N CYS A 101 -3.56 -17.13 -14.49
CA CYS A 101 -2.36 -17.95 -14.65
C CYS A 101 -1.49 -17.86 -13.40
N SER A 102 -1.04 -19.00 -12.88
CA SER A 102 -0.06 -19.05 -11.78
C SER A 102 1.27 -18.47 -12.24
N TYR A 103 1.63 -17.30 -11.73
CA TYR A 103 2.95 -16.70 -11.94
C TYR A 103 3.84 -16.94 -10.72
N THR A 104 5.03 -17.49 -10.93
CA THR A 104 6.00 -17.80 -9.87
C THR A 104 7.29 -17.01 -10.07
N GLU A 105 7.87 -16.54 -8.96
CA GLU A 105 9.14 -15.80 -8.93
C GLU A 105 10.02 -16.31 -7.80
N ILE A 106 11.35 -16.27 -8.00
CA ILE A 106 12.33 -16.49 -6.93
C ILE A 106 12.75 -15.13 -6.41
N VAL A 107 12.48 -14.86 -5.14
CA VAL A 107 12.74 -13.56 -4.52
C VAL A 107 13.59 -13.71 -3.25
N ALA A 108 14.41 -12.70 -2.98
CA ALA A 108 15.14 -12.61 -1.72
C ALA A 108 14.21 -12.17 -0.58
N SER A 109 14.47 -12.64 0.64
CA SER A 109 13.64 -12.34 1.82
C SER A 109 13.53 -10.85 2.16
N GLU A 110 14.43 -10.01 1.64
CA GLU A 110 14.39 -8.56 1.81
C GLU A 110 13.21 -7.89 1.10
N ARG A 111 12.72 -8.47 0.00
CA ARG A 111 11.55 -8.00 -0.76
C ARG A 111 10.23 -8.49 -0.17
N LEU A 112 10.28 -9.33 0.86
CA LEU A 112 9.11 -9.93 1.47
C LEU A 112 8.72 -9.19 2.75
N ARG A 113 7.42 -9.13 2.99
CA ARG A 113 6.87 -8.81 4.30
C ARG A 113 5.70 -9.73 4.63
N ALA A 114 5.34 -9.76 5.92
CA ALA A 114 4.08 -10.36 6.35
C ALA A 114 2.92 -9.70 5.62
N LYS A 115 1.86 -10.45 5.33
CA LYS A 115 0.60 -9.86 4.87
C LYS A 115 0.17 -8.75 5.82
N ASN A 116 -0.07 -7.54 5.29
CA ASN A 116 -0.50 -6.40 6.09
C ASN A 116 -1.86 -6.74 6.76
N PRO A 117 -1.93 -6.73 8.11
CA PRO A 117 -3.13 -7.11 8.86
C PRO A 117 -4.17 -5.99 8.92
N ASN A 118 -3.83 -4.75 8.53
CA ASN A 118 -4.73 -3.63 8.63
C ASN A 118 -5.92 -3.81 7.67
N PRO A 119 -7.17 -3.64 8.16
CA PRO A 119 -8.33 -3.59 7.30
C PRO A 119 -8.30 -2.32 6.42
N PRO A 120 -9.17 -2.23 5.41
CA PRO A 120 -9.44 -0.97 4.76
C PRO A 120 -9.82 0.11 5.79
N ILE A 121 -9.47 1.36 5.49
CA ILE A 121 -9.83 2.50 6.32
C ILE A 121 -11.35 2.70 6.31
N ASP A 122 -11.82 3.54 7.21
CA ASP A 122 -13.22 3.92 7.31
C ASP A 122 -13.36 5.42 7.63
N LYS A 123 -14.61 5.88 7.72
CA LYS A 123 -14.96 7.26 8.08
C LYS A 123 -14.45 7.73 9.44
N ASN A 124 -13.98 6.83 10.29
CA ASN A 124 -13.45 7.14 11.62
C ASN A 124 -11.91 7.17 11.63
N THR A 125 -11.27 6.85 10.50
CA THR A 125 -9.81 6.74 10.41
C THR A 125 -9.15 8.13 10.33
N PHE A 126 -9.75 9.04 9.56
CA PHE A 126 -9.25 10.41 9.40
C PHE A 126 -10.32 11.44 9.77
N HIS A 127 -9.89 12.57 10.34
CA HIS A 127 -10.77 13.65 10.74
C HIS A 127 -10.29 14.96 10.12
N LYS A 128 -11.12 15.54 9.24
CA LYS A 128 -10.91 16.86 8.68
C LYS A 128 -11.60 17.90 9.56
N ILE A 129 -10.85 18.91 9.99
CA ILE A 129 -11.35 20.04 10.77
C ILE A 129 -11.06 21.30 9.98
N GLU A 130 -12.10 22.03 9.57
CA GLU A 130 -11.98 23.30 8.88
C GLU A 130 -12.15 24.44 9.88
N ILE A 131 -11.16 25.33 9.94
CA ILE A 131 -11.18 26.51 10.81
C ILE A 131 -11.21 27.73 9.89
N GLU A 132 -12.26 28.54 10.00
CA GLU A 132 -12.34 29.78 9.24
C GLU A 132 -11.23 30.74 9.68
N VAL A 133 -10.41 31.16 8.72
CA VAL A 133 -9.41 32.20 8.95
C VAL A 133 -10.10 33.57 8.86
N PRO A 134 -10.00 34.44 9.88
CA PRO A 134 -10.51 35.81 9.84
C PRO A 134 -9.99 36.59 8.63
N GLU A 135 -10.84 37.42 8.01
CA GLU A 135 -10.51 38.12 6.75
C GLU A 135 -9.25 38.99 6.86
N ASP A 136 -9.06 39.65 8.01
CA ASP A 136 -7.90 40.49 8.31
C ASP A 136 -6.57 39.72 8.37
N LEU A 137 -6.62 38.40 8.52
CA LEU A 137 -5.44 37.52 8.55
C LEU A 137 -5.20 36.77 7.24
N ARG A 138 -6.08 36.90 6.24
CA ARG A 138 -5.97 36.16 4.97
C ARG A 138 -4.93 36.73 4.00
N GLU A 139 -4.54 38.00 4.17
CA GLU A 139 -3.62 38.72 3.26
C GLU A 139 -2.21 38.93 3.83
N LEU A 140 -1.92 38.41 5.03
CA LEU A 140 -0.58 38.43 5.65
C LEU A 140 0.31 37.31 5.13
#